data_AF-A0A7S0JCQ1-F1
#
_entry.id   AF-A0A7S0JCQ1-F1
#
_cell.length_a   1.000
_cell.length_b   1.000
_cell.length_c   1.000
_cell.angle_alpha   90.00
_cell.angle_beta   90.00
_cell.angle_gamma   90.00
#
_symmetry.space_group_name_H-M   'P 1'
#
loop_
_entity.id
_entity.type
_entity.pdbx_description
1 polymer ?
#
loop_
_entity_poly.entity_id
_entity_poly.type
_entity_poly.pdbx_seq_one_letter_code
_entity_poly.pdbx_strand_id
1 'polypeptide(L)'
;APTRKPAPPARAVDSDNSEVHVCGMHANSAAQPISSQHDSTTHSTCWLPNYERCKYCGRLARPCILMFNDDAWLGDSVPGPAGPGHDQARSYKQWEEAVRANIKASQRKRLVIVEVGCGLRVPTVRKNSERLLKRSARHGTRLIRINPDWPNNSQNPSATIPLRASCLQALLKIDDAIRKMLSLKGAAAHAPPCMS
;
A
#
# COMPACT_ATOMS: atom_id res chain seq x y z
N ALA A 1 6.46 -2.45 35.84
CA ALA A 1 6.96 -2.30 34.46
C ALA A 1 5.81 -1.91 33.55
N PRO A 2 5.86 -0.79 32.82
CA PRO A 2 4.78 -0.42 31.91
C PRO A 2 4.79 -1.40 30.73
N THR A 3 3.70 -2.16 30.59
CA THR A 3 3.47 -3.07 29.48
C THR A 3 3.41 -2.25 28.20
N ARG A 4 4.44 -2.40 27.36
CA ARG A 4 4.49 -1.78 26.03
C ARG A 4 3.26 -2.29 25.27
N LYS A 5 2.33 -1.39 24.93
CA LYS A 5 1.19 -1.73 24.06
C LYS A 5 1.73 -2.41 22.80
N PRO A 6 1.11 -3.50 22.32
CA PRO A 6 1.55 -4.14 21.08
C PRO A 6 1.54 -3.10 19.96
N ALA A 7 2.59 -3.12 19.14
CA ALA A 7 2.65 -2.30 17.94
C ALA A 7 1.37 -2.54 17.12
N PRO A 8 0.75 -1.49 16.55
CA PRO A 8 -0.40 -1.69 15.66
C PRO A 8 0.01 -2.66 14.55
N PRO A 9 -0.88 -3.56 14.09
CA PRO A 9 -0.59 -4.40 12.93
C PRO A 9 -0.16 -3.48 11.77
N ALA A 10 0.78 -3.97 10.95
CA ALA A 10 1.40 -3.20 9.88
C ALA A 10 0.36 -2.36 9.12
N ARG A 11 0.50 -1.03 9.19
CA ARG A 11 -0.43 -0.07 8.56
C ARG A 11 -0.23 0.03 7.04
N ALA A 12 0.85 -0.56 6.54
CA ALA A 12 1.23 -0.62 5.14
C ALA A 12 1.75 -2.03 4.85
N VAL A 13 1.44 -2.52 3.65
CA VAL A 13 1.97 -3.76 3.07
C VAL A 13 2.63 -3.33 1.78
N ASP A 14 3.93 -3.55 1.72
CA ASP A 14 4.75 -3.28 0.55
C ASP A 14 4.84 -4.56 -0.29
N SER A 15 4.19 -4.56 -1.44
CA SER A 15 4.26 -5.68 -2.39
C SER A 15 5.59 -5.76 -3.14
N ASP A 16 6.41 -4.70 -3.10
CA ASP A 16 7.49 -4.50 -4.07
C ASP A 16 8.77 -3.91 -3.43
N ASN A 17 9.02 -4.13 -2.12
CA ASN A 17 10.16 -3.63 -1.34
C ASN A 17 11.48 -3.55 -2.14
N SER A 18 11.81 -2.34 -2.61
CA SER A 18 12.95 -2.08 -3.49
C SER A 18 14.21 -1.64 -2.75
N GLU A 19 14.14 -1.44 -1.43
CA GLU A 19 15.24 -0.86 -0.64
C GLU A 19 16.36 -1.85 -0.30
N VAL A 20 16.21 -3.12 -0.69
CA VAL A 20 17.20 -4.16 -0.47
C VAL A 20 17.49 -4.93 -1.74
N HIS A 21 18.71 -5.46 -1.87
CA HIS A 21 19.14 -6.27 -3.00
C HIS A 21 19.28 -7.75 -2.61
N VAL A 22 18.93 -8.65 -3.52
CA VAL A 22 19.00 -10.11 -3.36
C VAL A 22 19.75 -10.78 -4.51
N CYS A 23 20.37 -11.92 -4.23
CA CYS A 23 20.99 -12.78 -5.23
C CYS A 23 20.09 -13.97 -5.54
N GLY A 24 19.84 -14.28 -6.81
CA GLY A 24 18.99 -15.41 -7.20
C GLY A 24 19.46 -16.80 -6.74
N MET A 25 20.75 -16.96 -6.40
CA MET A 25 21.32 -18.22 -5.89
C MET A 25 21.44 -18.27 -4.36
N HIS A 26 21.40 -17.11 -3.68
CA HIS A 26 21.49 -16.97 -2.21
C HIS A 26 20.34 -16.13 -1.67
N ALA A 27 19.18 -16.30 -2.29
CA ALA A 27 17.95 -15.54 -2.05
C ALA A 27 17.55 -15.53 -0.57
N ASN A 28 17.75 -16.65 0.13
CA ASN A 28 17.39 -16.83 1.53
C ASN A 28 18.48 -16.39 2.53
N SER A 29 19.67 -16.00 2.06
CA SER A 29 20.85 -15.83 2.93
C SER A 29 21.29 -14.39 3.15
N ALA A 30 20.87 -13.41 2.33
CA ALA A 30 21.04 -11.99 2.65
C ALA A 30 20.30 -11.06 1.69
N ALA A 31 19.33 -10.33 2.23
CA ALA A 31 19.00 -9.01 1.73
C ALA A 31 20.18 -8.11 2.13
N GLN A 32 20.81 -7.48 1.14
CA GLN A 32 21.84 -6.48 1.37
C GLN A 32 21.15 -5.11 1.36
N PRO A 33 21.36 -4.24 2.36
CA PRO A 33 20.94 -2.85 2.23
C PRO A 33 21.65 -2.24 1.02
N ILE A 34 20.96 -1.34 0.31
CA ILE A 34 21.57 -0.56 -0.77
C ILE A 34 22.81 0.13 -0.21
N SER A 35 23.98 -0.07 -0.82
CA SER A 35 25.16 0.68 -0.39
C SER A 35 24.92 2.15 -0.70
N SER A 36 25.10 3.02 0.29
CA SER A 36 24.87 4.46 0.17
C SER A 36 25.91 5.17 -0.72
N GLN A 37 26.67 4.44 -1.52
CA GLN A 37 27.66 4.99 -2.45
C GLN A 37 26.99 5.49 -3.74
N HIS A 38 26.01 6.37 -3.59
CA HIS A 38 25.73 7.35 -4.63
C HIS A 38 26.62 8.55 -4.36
N ASP A 39 27.84 8.53 -4.91
CA ASP A 39 28.63 9.75 -5.01
C ASP A 39 27.89 10.70 -5.97
N SER A 40 27.16 11.65 -5.41
CA SER A 40 26.33 12.61 -6.11
C SER A 40 27.14 13.69 -6.86
N THR A 41 28.45 13.50 -7.00
CA THR A 41 29.37 14.55 -7.47
C THR A 41 29.85 14.37 -8.93
N THR A 42 29.48 13.31 -9.64
CA THR A 42 29.91 13.12 -11.05
C THR A 42 28.75 12.79 -12.00
N HIS A 43 28.08 13.83 -12.52
CA HIS A 43 27.08 13.73 -13.61
C HIS A 43 27.68 13.26 -14.97
N SER A 44 28.94 12.83 -15.02
CA SER A 44 29.66 12.53 -16.26
C SER A 44 29.83 11.04 -16.57
N THR A 45 29.29 10.13 -15.75
CA THR A 45 29.42 8.67 -15.97
C THR A 45 28.08 7.94 -15.80
N CYS A 46 27.07 8.28 -16.62
CA CYS A 46 25.79 7.54 -16.65
C CYS A 46 25.89 6.11 -17.23
N TRP A 47 27.11 5.65 -17.53
CA TRP A 47 27.40 4.37 -18.20
C TRP A 47 28.23 3.40 -17.36
N LEU A 48 28.64 3.77 -16.14
CA LEU A 48 29.31 2.83 -15.25
C LEU A 48 28.26 1.89 -14.65
N PRO A 49 28.43 0.55 -14.77
CA PRO A 49 27.49 -0.40 -14.19
C PRO A 49 27.54 -0.31 -12.66
N ASN A 50 26.55 0.35 -12.06
CA ASN A 50 26.36 0.46 -10.61
C ASN A 50 25.66 -0.77 -10.01
N TYR A 51 25.88 -1.95 -10.61
CA TYR A 51 25.22 -3.17 -10.15
C TYR A 51 25.89 -3.68 -8.88
N GLU A 52 25.10 -3.77 -7.81
CA GLU A 52 25.48 -4.41 -6.56
C GLU A 52 25.84 -5.88 -6.82
N ARG A 53 26.84 -6.40 -6.10
CA ARG A 53 27.28 -7.81 -6.19
C ARG A 53 27.01 -8.54 -4.89
N CYS A 54 26.65 -9.81 -5.00
CA CYS A 54 26.47 -10.68 -3.85
C CYS A 54 27.81 -10.91 -3.14
N LYS A 55 27.91 -10.52 -1.86
CA LYS A 55 29.12 -10.75 -1.05
C LYS A 55 29.50 -12.23 -0.85
N TYR A 56 28.59 -13.17 -1.12
CA TYR A 56 28.84 -14.61 -0.96
C TYR A 56 29.33 -15.29 -2.23
N CYS A 57 28.91 -14.83 -3.42
CA CYS A 57 29.23 -15.51 -4.68
C CYS A 57 29.66 -14.60 -5.83
N GLY A 58 29.75 -13.29 -5.61
CA GLY A 58 30.22 -12.30 -6.60
C GLY A 58 29.29 -12.06 -7.79
N ARG A 59 28.19 -12.82 -7.91
CA ARG A 59 27.17 -12.62 -8.94
C ARG A 59 26.42 -11.32 -8.72
N LEU A 60 25.80 -10.80 -9.79
CA LEU A 60 24.98 -9.60 -9.73
C LEU A 60 23.83 -9.80 -8.74
N ALA A 61 23.66 -8.85 -7.84
CA ALA A 61 22.50 -8.70 -7.00
C ALA A 61 21.47 -7.83 -7.74
N ARG A 62 20.20 -8.08 -7.49
CA ARG A 62 19.08 -7.32 -8.05
C ARG A 62 18.23 -6.73 -6.93
N PRO A 63 17.45 -5.67 -7.18
CA PRO A 63 16.45 -5.23 -6.21
C PRO A 63 15.57 -6.41 -5.76
N CYS A 64 15.18 -6.41 -4.50
CA CYS A 64 14.34 -7.42 -3.87
C CYS A 64 12.87 -7.21 -4.24
N ILE A 65 12.61 -7.03 -5.53
CA ILE A 65 11.27 -7.00 -6.12
C ILE A 65 10.91 -8.41 -6.60
N LEU A 66 9.63 -8.79 -6.60
CA LEU A 66 9.20 -10.06 -7.18
C LEU A 66 9.29 -9.96 -8.71
N MET A 67 10.23 -10.67 -9.30
CA MET A 67 10.46 -10.68 -10.74
C MET A 67 9.79 -11.89 -11.39
N PHE A 68 9.62 -11.83 -12.72
CA PHE A 68 9.26 -13.02 -13.50
C PHE A 68 10.32 -14.11 -13.28
N ASN A 69 9.87 -15.35 -13.10
CA ASN A 69 10.70 -16.52 -12.80
C ASN A 69 11.27 -16.58 -11.37
N ASP A 70 10.78 -15.73 -10.46
CA ASP A 70 10.91 -15.97 -9.02
C ASP A 70 9.83 -16.96 -8.56
N ASP A 71 10.20 -17.92 -7.70
CA ASP A 71 9.25 -18.88 -7.12
C ASP A 71 8.36 -18.27 -6.03
N ALA A 72 8.89 -17.29 -5.30
CA ALA A 72 8.19 -16.62 -4.21
C ALA A 72 8.81 -15.25 -3.89
N TRP A 73 8.02 -14.43 -3.19
CA TRP A 73 8.50 -13.19 -2.58
C TRP A 73 9.46 -13.50 -1.42
N LEU A 74 10.67 -12.92 -1.47
CA LEU A 74 11.73 -13.21 -0.51
C LEU A 74 11.71 -12.29 0.71
N GLY A 75 11.07 -11.12 0.63
CA GLY A 75 11.03 -10.16 1.74
C GLY A 75 10.32 -10.67 3.00
N ASP A 76 9.50 -11.73 2.88
CA ASP A 76 8.86 -12.39 4.02
C ASP A 76 9.82 -13.35 4.75
N SER A 77 10.81 -13.90 4.04
CA SER A 77 11.74 -14.93 4.54
C SER A 77 13.10 -14.34 4.95
N VAL A 78 13.45 -13.17 4.43
CA VAL A 78 14.78 -12.59 4.56
C VAL A 78 14.76 -11.41 5.55
N PRO A 79 15.64 -11.38 6.56
CA PRO A 79 15.80 -10.23 7.43
C PRO A 79 16.21 -8.99 6.63
N GLY A 80 15.49 -7.88 6.80
CA GLY A 80 15.78 -6.59 6.18
C GLY A 80 16.02 -5.49 7.21
N PRO A 81 16.30 -4.24 6.78
CA PRO A 81 16.47 -3.10 7.68
C PRO A 81 15.24 -2.84 8.56
N ALA A 82 14.06 -3.34 8.16
CA ALA A 82 12.83 -3.28 8.94
C ALA A 82 12.68 -4.40 10.00
N GLY A 83 13.56 -5.41 10.07
CA GLY A 83 13.49 -6.52 11.03
C GLY A 83 13.62 -7.93 10.43
N PRO A 84 13.49 -9.01 11.25
CA PRO A 84 13.37 -10.37 10.74
C PRO A 84 12.14 -10.43 9.82
N GLY A 85 12.26 -11.10 8.67
CA GLY A 85 11.29 -11.08 7.57
C GLY A 85 9.83 -10.87 7.99
N HIS A 86 9.16 -9.91 7.35
CA HIS A 86 7.79 -9.53 7.70
C HIS A 86 6.83 -10.37 6.87
N ASP A 87 6.02 -11.25 7.47
CA ASP A 87 4.95 -11.95 6.74
C ASP A 87 3.82 -10.95 6.42
N GLN A 88 4.02 -10.20 5.33
CA GLN A 88 3.14 -9.10 4.94
C GLN A 88 1.80 -9.63 4.44
N ALA A 89 1.79 -10.79 3.78
CA ALA A 89 0.56 -11.45 3.35
C ALA A 89 -0.31 -11.84 4.56
N ARG A 90 0.28 -12.40 5.62
CA ARG A 90 -0.44 -12.70 6.87
C ARG A 90 -0.94 -11.44 7.56
N SER A 91 -0.09 -10.41 7.65
CA SER A 91 -0.47 -9.13 8.26
C SER A 91 -1.66 -8.49 7.54
N TYR A 92 -1.62 -8.47 6.21
CA TYR A 92 -2.73 -8.00 5.37
C TYR A 92 -4.01 -8.79 5.62
N LYS A 93 -3.90 -10.13 5.65
CA LYS A 93 -5.05 -11.02 5.86
C LYS A 93 -5.69 -10.81 7.23
N GLN A 94 -4.88 -10.70 8.29
CA GLN A 94 -5.37 -10.44 9.64
C GLN A 94 -6.09 -9.09 9.73
N TRP A 95 -5.53 -8.06 9.08
CA TRP A 95 -6.18 -6.75 8.99
C TRP A 95 -7.51 -6.81 8.23
N GLU A 96 -7.56 -7.49 7.07
CA GLU A 96 -8.79 -7.67 6.29
C GLU A 96 -9.88 -8.36 7.13
N GLU A 97 -9.51 -9.41 7.87
CA GLU A 97 -10.43 -10.14 8.74
C GLU A 97 -10.98 -9.26 9.86
N ALA A 98 -10.13 -8.45 10.50
CA ALA A 98 -10.53 -7.50 11.53
C ALA A 98 -11.48 -6.42 11.00
N VAL A 99 -11.20 -5.85 9.82
CA VAL A 99 -12.08 -4.87 9.17
C VAL A 99 -13.44 -5.50 8.85
N ARG A 100 -13.45 -6.73 8.30
CA ARG A 100 -14.68 -7.45 7.97
C ARG A 100 -15.52 -7.76 9.21
N ALA A 101 -14.88 -8.16 10.32
CA ALA A 101 -15.56 -8.37 11.60
C ALA A 101 -16.19 -7.07 12.11
N ASN A 102 -15.48 -5.94 12.01
CA ASN A 102 -15.97 -4.64 12.45
C ASN A 102 -17.22 -4.16 11.70
N ILE A 103 -17.24 -4.27 10.36
CA ILE A 103 -18.40 -3.88 9.55
C ILE A 103 -19.58 -4.85 9.69
N LYS A 104 -19.32 -6.12 10.03
CA LYS A 104 -20.37 -7.09 10.34
C LYS A 104 -21.02 -6.80 11.69
N ALA A 105 -20.23 -6.40 12.68
CA ALA A 105 -20.69 -6.15 14.04
C ALA A 105 -21.50 -4.85 14.20
N SER A 106 -21.37 -3.88 13.27
CA SER A 106 -22.08 -2.60 13.37
C SER A 106 -22.53 -2.08 12.01
N GLN A 107 -23.84 -1.91 11.85
CA GLN A 107 -24.46 -1.30 10.67
C GLN A 107 -24.09 0.20 10.51
N ARG A 108 -23.54 0.83 11.55
CA ARG A 108 -23.06 2.23 11.50
C ARG A 108 -21.66 2.34 10.89
N LYS A 109 -20.90 1.26 10.82
CA LYS A 109 -19.55 1.25 10.22
C LYS A 109 -19.67 0.85 8.75
N ARG A 110 -18.95 1.56 7.88
CA ARG A 110 -18.88 1.28 6.44
C ARG A 110 -17.43 1.19 6.00
N LEU A 111 -17.16 0.30 5.05
CA LEU A 111 -15.86 0.21 4.39
C LEU A 111 -15.87 1.07 3.12
N VAL A 112 -14.86 1.90 2.97
CA VAL A 112 -14.55 2.59 1.71
C VAL A 112 -13.18 2.12 1.24
N ILE A 113 -13.12 1.61 0.03
CA ILE A 113 -11.89 1.19 -0.63
C ILE A 113 -11.47 2.34 -1.54
N VAL A 114 -10.23 2.82 -1.42
CA VAL A 114 -9.68 3.85 -2.31
C VAL A 114 -8.54 3.21 -3.11
N GLU A 115 -8.73 3.13 -4.42
CA GLU A 115 -7.75 2.60 -5.37
C GLU A 115 -7.21 3.74 -6.23
N VAL A 116 -5.90 3.85 -6.36
CA VAL A 116 -5.25 4.95 -7.08
C VAL A 116 -4.25 4.40 -8.10
N GLY A 117 -4.37 4.81 -9.35
CA GLY A 117 -3.39 4.49 -10.40
C GLY A 117 -3.32 3.03 -10.84
N CYS A 118 -4.13 2.13 -10.26
CA CYS A 118 -4.11 0.72 -10.64
C CYS A 118 -4.61 0.56 -12.07
N GLY A 119 -3.74 0.07 -12.96
CA GLY A 119 -4.02 -0.12 -14.37
C GLY A 119 -4.49 -1.53 -14.73
N LEU A 120 -4.55 -1.83 -16.02
CA LEU A 120 -4.87 -3.18 -16.51
C LEU A 120 -3.62 -4.07 -16.68
N ARG A 121 -2.42 -3.48 -16.76
CA ARG A 121 -1.17 -4.20 -17.03
C ARG A 121 -0.71 -5.06 -15.85
N VAL A 122 -0.84 -4.56 -14.63
CA VAL A 122 -0.59 -5.31 -13.39
C VAL A 122 -1.85 -5.21 -12.52
N PRO A 123 -2.84 -6.09 -12.72
CA PRO A 123 -4.18 -5.91 -12.16
C PRO A 123 -4.31 -6.41 -10.72
N THR A 124 -3.22 -6.78 -10.03
CA THR A 124 -3.25 -7.42 -8.70
C THR A 124 -4.01 -6.57 -7.68
N VAL A 125 -3.65 -5.29 -7.56
CA VAL A 125 -4.34 -4.34 -6.66
C VAL A 125 -5.79 -4.14 -7.08
N ARG A 126 -6.05 -4.02 -8.39
CA ARG A 126 -7.40 -3.89 -8.95
C ARG A 126 -8.31 -5.08 -8.63
N LYS A 127 -7.83 -6.29 -8.86
CA LYS A 127 -8.54 -7.54 -8.54
C LYS A 127 -8.77 -7.66 -7.04
N ASN A 128 -7.81 -7.23 -6.23
CA ASN A 128 -7.96 -7.21 -4.77
C ASN A 128 -9.08 -6.25 -4.33
N SER A 129 -9.13 -5.02 -4.85
CA SER A 129 -10.23 -4.07 -4.58
C SER A 129 -11.58 -4.63 -4.98
N GLU A 130 -11.68 -5.23 -6.17
CA GLU A 130 -12.93 -5.82 -6.68
C GLU A 130 -13.39 -7.02 -5.84
N ARG A 131 -12.45 -7.89 -5.44
CA ARG A 131 -12.71 -9.01 -4.51
C ARG A 131 -13.24 -8.50 -3.17
N LEU A 132 -12.62 -7.49 -2.59
CA LEU A 132 -13.06 -6.91 -1.31
C LEU A 132 -14.45 -6.29 -1.46
N LEU A 133 -14.66 -5.46 -2.47
CA LEU A 133 -15.94 -4.83 -2.77
C LEU A 133 -17.07 -5.87 -2.86
N LYS A 134 -16.85 -6.95 -3.62
CA LYS A 134 -17.81 -8.05 -3.77
C LYS A 134 -18.11 -8.73 -2.43
N ARG A 135 -17.08 -9.03 -1.63
CA ARG A 135 -17.20 -9.73 -0.34
C ARG A 135 -17.92 -8.91 0.73
N SER A 136 -17.89 -7.59 0.64
CA SER A 136 -18.48 -6.69 1.63
C SER A 136 -19.62 -5.82 1.07
N ALA A 137 -20.13 -6.14 -0.13
CA ALA A 137 -21.22 -5.41 -0.80
C ALA A 137 -22.47 -5.29 0.07
N ARG A 138 -22.88 -6.38 0.74
CA ARG A 138 -24.03 -6.41 1.65
C ARG A 138 -23.93 -5.46 2.86
N HIS A 139 -22.74 -4.92 3.12
CA HIS A 139 -22.46 -3.97 4.21
C HIS A 139 -22.32 -2.53 3.69
N GLY A 140 -22.80 -2.24 2.47
CA GLY A 140 -22.74 -0.91 1.89
C GLY A 140 -21.33 -0.42 1.55
N THR A 141 -20.43 -1.35 1.23
CA THR A 141 -19.05 -1.01 0.86
C THR A 141 -19.02 -0.24 -0.46
N ARG A 142 -18.15 0.78 -0.53
CA ARG A 142 -17.96 1.61 -1.73
C ARG A 142 -16.52 1.53 -2.21
N LEU A 143 -16.31 1.52 -3.52
CA LEU A 143 -15.00 1.67 -4.14
C LEU A 143 -14.88 3.07 -4.74
N ILE A 144 -13.82 3.80 -4.43
CA ILE A 144 -13.42 5.03 -5.11
C ILE A 144 -12.21 4.67 -5.97
N ARG A 145 -12.34 4.82 -7.29
CA ARG A 145 -11.26 4.48 -8.25
C ARG A 145 -10.75 5.75 -8.90
N ILE A 146 -9.50 6.11 -8.60
CA ILE A 146 -8.81 7.27 -9.18
C ILE A 146 -7.87 6.78 -10.27
N ASN A 147 -8.24 7.02 -11.53
CA ASN A 147 -7.40 6.66 -12.67
C ASN A 147 -7.79 7.52 -13.89
N PRO A 148 -6.82 8.12 -14.62
CA PRO A 148 -7.14 8.95 -15.79
C PRO A 148 -7.69 8.13 -16.97
N ASP A 149 -7.19 6.91 -17.17
CA ASP A 149 -7.50 6.11 -18.36
C ASP A 149 -8.65 5.13 -18.10
N TRP A 150 -8.62 4.46 -16.94
CA TRP A 150 -9.56 3.38 -16.59
C TRP A 150 -10.28 3.61 -15.25
N PRO A 151 -11.07 4.69 -15.11
CA PRO A 151 -11.78 5.00 -13.85
C PRO A 151 -13.01 4.12 -13.63
N ASN A 152 -13.60 3.59 -14.69
CA ASN A 152 -14.88 2.85 -14.63
C ASN A 152 -14.71 1.42 -14.10
N ASN A 153 -15.78 0.87 -13.54
CA ASN A 153 -15.87 -0.52 -13.10
C ASN A 153 -17.17 -1.15 -13.64
N SER A 154 -17.07 -1.83 -14.77
CA SER A 154 -18.24 -2.47 -15.42
C SER A 154 -18.83 -3.62 -14.61
N GLN A 155 -18.04 -4.26 -13.73
CA GLN A 155 -18.53 -5.37 -12.90
C GLN A 155 -19.43 -4.89 -11.76
N ASN A 156 -19.15 -3.72 -11.18
CA ASN A 156 -19.87 -3.17 -10.04
C ASN A 156 -20.03 -1.65 -10.14
N PRO A 157 -20.74 -1.13 -11.16
CA PRO A 157 -20.82 0.31 -11.42
C PRO A 157 -21.55 1.06 -10.31
N SER A 158 -22.65 0.50 -9.77
CA SER A 158 -23.43 1.12 -8.70
C SER A 158 -22.65 1.28 -7.39
N ALA A 159 -21.74 0.35 -7.09
CA ALA A 159 -20.93 0.35 -5.89
C ALA A 159 -19.59 1.11 -6.06
N THR A 160 -19.28 1.60 -7.27
CA THR A 160 -18.03 2.29 -7.59
C THR A 160 -18.25 3.78 -7.87
N ILE A 161 -17.37 4.62 -7.37
CA ILE A 161 -17.25 6.05 -7.68
C ILE A 161 -16.03 6.21 -8.58
N PRO A 162 -16.21 6.37 -9.90
CA PRO A 162 -15.11 6.59 -10.82
C PRO A 162 -14.63 8.04 -10.75
N LEU A 163 -13.33 8.25 -10.56
CA LEU A 163 -12.68 9.55 -10.61
C LEU A 163 -11.65 9.56 -11.73
N ARG A 164 -12.02 10.19 -12.85
CA ARG A 164 -11.12 10.42 -13.99
C ARG A 164 -10.20 11.60 -13.68
N ALA A 165 -9.10 11.32 -13.01
CA ALA A 165 -8.10 12.32 -12.63
C ALA A 165 -6.74 11.68 -12.41
N SER A 166 -5.68 12.49 -12.46
CA SER A 166 -4.40 12.09 -11.88
C SER A 166 -4.50 11.92 -10.37
N CYS A 167 -3.60 11.12 -9.79
CA CYS A 167 -3.51 10.88 -8.34
C CYS A 167 -3.45 12.20 -7.56
N LEU A 168 -2.48 13.05 -7.90
CA LEU A 168 -2.25 14.32 -7.20
C LEU A 168 -3.49 15.22 -7.21
N GLN A 169 -4.11 15.42 -8.38
CA GLN A 169 -5.30 16.26 -8.50
C GLN A 169 -6.47 15.74 -7.66
N ALA A 170 -6.69 14.42 -7.63
CA ALA A 170 -7.76 13.84 -6.83
C ALA A 170 -7.49 13.97 -5.33
N LEU A 171 -6.26 13.67 -4.89
CA LEU A 171 -5.89 13.75 -3.47
C LEU A 171 -5.96 15.18 -2.93
N LEU A 172 -5.50 16.18 -3.70
CA LEU A 172 -5.62 17.59 -3.30
C LEU A 172 -7.09 18.00 -3.08
N LYS A 173 -7.98 17.63 -4.01
CA LYS A 173 -9.42 17.92 -3.88
C LYS A 173 -10.06 17.18 -2.69
N ILE A 174 -9.64 15.95 -2.43
CA ILE A 174 -10.10 15.18 -1.26
C ILE A 174 -9.63 15.86 0.02
N ASP A 175 -8.36 16.28 0.10
CA ASP A 175 -7.81 16.98 1.27
C ASP A 175 -8.55 18.29 1.54
N ASP A 176 -8.76 19.11 0.50
CA ASP A 176 -9.53 20.35 0.61
C ASP A 176 -10.97 20.11 1.10
N ALA A 177 -11.63 19.06 0.59
CA ALA A 177 -12.97 18.69 1.01
C ALA A 177 -13.00 18.21 2.47
N ILE A 178 -12.00 17.43 2.90
CA ILE A 178 -11.86 16.98 4.28
C ILE A 178 -11.63 18.18 5.20
N ARG A 179 -10.74 19.11 4.85
CA ARG A 179 -10.49 20.34 5.64
C ARG A 179 -11.76 21.16 5.82
N LYS A 180 -12.52 21.39 4.74
CA LYS A 180 -13.82 22.09 4.78
C LYS A 180 -14.84 21.36 5.65
N MET A 181 -14.91 20.03 5.56
CA MET A 181 -15.81 19.24 6.41
C MET A 181 -15.43 19.32 7.90
N LEU A 182 -14.14 19.31 8.21
CA LEU A 182 -13.66 19.41 9.58
C LEU A 182 -13.88 20.81 10.17
N SER A 183 -13.67 21.87 9.38
CA SER A 183 -13.94 23.25 9.82
C SER A 183 -15.43 23.46 10.12
N LEU A 184 -16.33 22.93 9.29
CA LEU A 184 -17.77 22.98 9.52
C LEU A 184 -18.20 22.21 10.78
N LYS A 185 -17.60 21.04 11.04
CA LYS A 185 -17.85 20.27 12.27
C LYS A 185 -17.32 20.97 13.52
N GLY A 186 -16.15 21.61 13.42
CA GLY A 186 -15.59 22.42 14.51
C GLY A 186 -16.46 23.63 14.84
N ALA A 187 -16.97 24.32 13.81
CA ALA A 187 -17.92 25.42 13.98
C ALA A 187 -19.25 24.97 14.62
N ALA A 188 -19.79 23.80 14.21
CA ALA A 188 -21.00 23.24 14.81
C ALA A 188 -20.84 22.81 16.28
N ALA A 189 -19.62 22.47 16.72
CA ALA A 189 -19.32 22.12 18.10
C ALA A 189 -19.12 23.33 19.04
N HIS A 190 -19.06 24.55 18.49
CA HIS A 190 -18.87 25.80 19.24
C HIS A 190 -20.06 26.77 19.12
N ALA A 191 -21.15 26.36 18.47
CA ALA A 191 -22.38 27.13 18.48
C ALA A 191 -22.96 27.16 19.91
N PRO A 192 -23.28 28.34 20.48
CA PRO A 192 -23.90 28.42 21.80
C PRO A 192 -25.24 27.67 21.77
N PRO A 193 -25.63 26.98 22.86
CA PRO A 193 -26.93 26.33 22.92
C PRO A 193 -28.02 27.37 22.69
N CYS A 194 -28.96 27.04 21.81
CA CYS A 194 -30.16 27.84 21.56
C CYS A 194 -30.84 28.14 22.90
N MET A 195 -30.89 29.41 23.29
CA MET A 195 -31.59 29.84 24.49
C MET A 195 -33.08 29.78 24.20
N SER A 196 -33.75 28.78 24.75
CA SER A 196 -35.22 28.68 24.84
C SER A 196 -35.75 29.54 25.98
#